data_AF-A0A927Y1A6-F1
#
_entry.id   AF-A0A927Y1A6-F1
#
_cell.length_a   1.000
_cell.length_b   1.000
_cell.length_c   1.000
_cell.angle_alpha   90.00
_cell.angle_beta   90.00
_cell.angle_gamma   90.00
#
_symmetry.space_group_name_H-M   'P 1'
#
loop_
_entity.id
_entity.type
_entity.pdbx_description
1 polymer ?
#
loop_
_entity_poly.entity_id
_entity_poly.type
_entity_poly.pdbx_seq_one_letter_code
_entity_poly.pdbx_strand_id
1 'polypeptide(L)'
;MKKHIPSYNNIPAWESYSANMKTEFRQCIEEGLDVKKYEGLFNAISELPPSEYRERLADVLFDMINDTPTIEDYPYCEPNDLDEIKTLGDGFRLNSYDVNKDTLTDKIKGAWFGRVAGCLLGKPVEGMKYDKLTPLLKMTNNYPMHRYILDSDLTEDVCNAIGEWIKNGCYIDVLDGMPVDDDTNYVVMAQILVENYGRNFTPKNVSSAWIRLQSKDAYCTAERVAFRNFVMGYDPPDSAYYKNPYREWIGAQIRGDYFGYINPGNPQEAADMAYRDASISHTKNGIYGEMFASAMIAAAAVCNDIKSVILAGLAQIPKTSRLYDSVKKIIGMHSNGASYDDCISYIHSVWNDKNEHDWCHTISNAMIVATALLCGDGDFGKSICMAVQAAFDTDCNGATVGSVIGMMNGFEAIDPVWTDPLKDTLHTSIFGVDTVSITQCALKTMKHLKE
;
A
#
# COMPACT_ATOMS: atom_id res chain seq x y z
N MET A 1 -13.10 -20.03 42.40
CA MET A 1 -13.84 -19.46 41.26
C MET A 1 -13.05 -19.74 39.99
N LYS A 2 -13.70 -20.21 38.91
CA LYS A 2 -13.03 -20.42 37.62
C LYS A 2 -12.80 -19.04 36.99
N LYS A 3 -11.54 -18.69 36.72
CA LYS A 3 -11.21 -17.43 36.03
C LYS A 3 -11.53 -17.62 34.54
N HIS A 4 -12.35 -16.74 33.97
CA HIS A 4 -12.64 -16.74 32.55
C HIS A 4 -11.60 -15.86 31.85
N ILE A 5 -10.55 -16.46 31.32
CA ILE A 5 -9.47 -15.76 30.61
C ILE A 5 -9.35 -16.26 29.17
N PRO A 6 -8.87 -15.43 28.23
CA PRO A 6 -8.54 -15.86 26.87
C PRO A 6 -7.51 -17.00 26.84
N SER A 7 -7.59 -17.83 25.81
CA SER A 7 -6.52 -18.76 25.45
C SER A 7 -5.41 -18.01 24.71
N TYR A 8 -4.56 -17.29 25.45
CA TYR A 8 -3.54 -16.40 24.87
C TYR A 8 -2.61 -17.08 23.84
N ASN A 9 -2.30 -18.37 24.02
CA ASN A 9 -1.50 -19.14 23.05
C ASN A 9 -2.17 -19.36 21.70
N ASN A 10 -3.50 -19.17 21.61
CA ASN A 10 -4.25 -19.35 20.37
C ASN A 10 -4.46 -18.01 19.62
N ILE A 11 -3.99 -16.89 20.17
CA ILE A 11 -4.08 -15.59 19.51
C ILE A 11 -2.88 -15.48 18.56
N PRO A 12 -3.10 -15.28 17.24
CA PRO A 12 -2.02 -15.08 16.29
C PRO A 12 -1.12 -13.90 16.67
N ALA A 13 0.19 -14.02 16.47
CA ALA A 13 1.17 -13.00 16.89
C ALA A 13 0.87 -11.62 16.30
N TRP A 14 0.58 -11.53 15.00
CA TRP A 14 0.19 -10.27 14.33
C TRP A 14 -1.15 -9.66 14.79
N GLU A 15 -1.94 -10.36 15.62
CA GLU A 15 -3.16 -9.81 16.24
C GLU A 15 -2.95 -9.43 17.72
N SER A 16 -1.84 -9.86 18.31
CA SER A 16 -1.48 -9.56 19.70
C SER A 16 -0.56 -8.35 19.74
N TYR A 17 -1.04 -7.26 20.32
CA TYR A 17 -0.21 -6.08 20.57
C TYR A 17 1.03 -6.44 21.38
N SER A 18 0.86 -7.22 22.46
CA SER A 18 1.97 -7.64 23.32
C SER A 18 3.01 -8.52 22.61
N ALA A 19 2.66 -9.18 21.50
CA ALA A 19 3.59 -9.91 20.63
C ALA A 19 4.50 -8.99 19.80
N ASN A 20 4.07 -7.75 19.55
CA ASN A 20 4.69 -6.81 18.61
C ASN A 20 5.44 -5.65 19.29
N MET A 21 5.86 -5.83 20.54
CA MET A 21 6.56 -4.78 21.31
C MET A 21 7.84 -4.25 20.63
N LYS A 22 8.55 -5.09 19.87
CA LYS A 22 9.74 -4.64 19.13
C LYS A 22 9.36 -3.71 17.97
N THR A 23 8.31 -4.05 17.23
CA THR A 23 7.75 -3.22 16.16
C THR A 23 7.21 -1.91 16.73
N GLU A 24 6.44 -1.98 17.82
CA GLU A 24 5.90 -0.78 18.49
C GLU A 24 7.01 0.15 18.98
N PHE A 25 8.06 -0.40 19.62
CA PHE A 25 9.20 0.39 20.07
C PHE A 25 9.88 1.12 18.90
N ARG A 26 10.13 0.40 17.81
CA ARG A 26 10.72 0.98 16.60
C ARG A 26 9.83 2.06 16.00
N GLN A 27 8.54 1.79 15.83
CA GLN A 27 7.56 2.73 15.31
C GLN A 27 7.48 4.02 16.16
N CYS A 28 7.46 3.89 17.49
CA CYS A 28 7.49 5.03 18.41
C CYS A 28 8.75 5.89 18.25
N ILE A 29 9.92 5.26 18.11
CA ILE A 29 11.18 5.98 17.90
C ILE A 29 11.18 6.72 16.56
N GLU A 30 10.71 6.07 15.50
CA GLU A 30 10.64 6.66 14.16
C GLU A 30 9.65 7.83 14.10
N GLU A 31 8.58 7.78 14.90
CA GLU A 31 7.63 8.87 15.14
C GLU A 31 8.14 9.97 16.10
N GLY A 32 9.34 9.83 16.63
CA GLY A 32 9.99 10.83 17.48
C GLY A 32 9.57 10.81 18.95
N LEU A 33 8.88 9.78 19.43
CA LEU A 33 8.47 9.69 20.84
C LEU A 33 9.68 9.42 21.74
N ASP A 34 9.72 10.06 22.93
CA ASP A 34 10.75 9.84 23.96
C ASP A 34 10.56 8.51 24.73
N VAL A 35 10.54 7.40 23.99
CA VAL A 35 10.30 6.06 24.54
C VAL A 35 11.57 5.28 24.86
N LYS A 36 12.75 5.82 24.57
CA LYS A 36 14.03 5.11 24.75
C LYS A 36 14.28 4.69 26.20
N LYS A 37 13.82 5.50 27.16
CA LYS A 37 13.82 5.16 28.60
C LYS A 37 13.02 3.90 28.95
N TYR A 38 12.12 3.46 28.08
CA TYR A 38 11.30 2.25 28.24
C TYR A 38 11.81 1.04 27.46
N GLU A 39 12.94 1.13 26.74
CA GLU A 39 13.47 0.05 25.89
C GLU A 39 13.59 -1.30 26.63
N GLY A 40 14.09 -1.27 27.88
CA GLY A 40 14.17 -2.48 28.71
C GLY A 40 12.80 -3.11 29.00
N LEU A 41 11.74 -2.30 29.13
CA LEU A 41 10.38 -2.78 29.36
C LEU A 41 9.77 -3.38 28.08
N PHE A 42 9.96 -2.75 26.92
CA PHE A 42 9.56 -3.33 25.63
C PHE A 42 10.20 -4.71 25.42
N ASN A 43 11.51 -4.81 25.66
CA ASN A 43 12.25 -6.07 25.53
C ASN A 43 11.73 -7.13 26.51
N ALA A 44 11.57 -6.78 27.79
CA ALA A 44 11.06 -7.70 28.81
C ALA A 44 9.66 -8.23 28.46
N ILE A 45 8.74 -7.39 28.00
CA ILE A 45 7.39 -7.83 27.59
C ILE A 45 7.47 -8.73 26.36
N SER A 46 8.33 -8.41 25.39
CA SER A 46 8.49 -9.20 24.16
C SER A 46 8.95 -10.63 24.41
N GLU A 47 9.74 -10.85 25.48
CA GLU A 47 10.33 -12.14 25.86
C GLU A 47 9.38 -13.00 26.73
N LEU A 48 8.36 -12.40 27.35
CA LEU A 48 7.39 -13.14 28.16
C LEU A 48 6.55 -14.09 27.29
N PRO A 49 6.22 -15.30 27.76
CA PRO A 49 5.28 -16.16 27.05
C PRO A 49 3.86 -15.53 27.02
N PRO A 50 3.03 -15.87 26.01
CA PRO A 50 1.65 -15.39 25.92
C PRO A 50 0.88 -15.70 27.21
N SER A 51 0.41 -14.66 27.89
CA SER A 51 -0.27 -14.76 29.18
C SER A 51 -1.04 -13.49 29.52
N GLU A 52 -1.97 -13.58 30.47
CA GLU A 52 -2.67 -12.41 31.00
C GLU A 52 -1.70 -11.36 31.57
N TYR A 53 -0.58 -11.80 32.17
CA TYR A 53 0.42 -10.87 32.71
C TYR A 53 1.17 -10.13 31.60
N ARG A 54 1.51 -10.82 30.50
CA ARG A 54 2.12 -10.19 29.32
C ARG A 54 1.21 -9.11 28.75
N GLU A 55 -0.07 -9.41 28.55
CA GLU A 55 -1.04 -8.46 28.02
C GLU A 55 -1.22 -7.25 28.96
N ARG A 56 -1.38 -7.49 30.28
CA ARG A 56 -1.54 -6.38 31.24
C ARG A 56 -0.31 -5.47 31.32
N LEU A 57 0.90 -6.01 31.17
CA LEU A 57 2.12 -5.19 31.10
C LEU A 57 2.16 -4.38 29.81
N ALA A 58 1.77 -4.97 28.69
CA ALA A 58 1.66 -4.26 27.41
C ALA A 58 0.59 -3.15 27.47
N ASP A 59 -0.52 -3.37 28.16
CA ASP A 59 -1.57 -2.36 28.38
C ASP A 59 -1.02 -1.15 29.15
N VAL A 60 -0.31 -1.40 30.26
CA VAL A 60 0.32 -0.33 31.04
C VAL A 60 1.35 0.43 30.20
N LEU A 61 2.16 -0.29 29.42
CA LEU A 61 3.13 0.35 28.53
C LEU A 61 2.44 1.18 27.43
N PHE A 62 1.33 0.71 26.87
CA PHE A 62 0.53 1.48 25.91
C PHE A 62 0.03 2.80 26.50
N ASP A 63 -0.50 2.77 27.72
CA ASP A 63 -0.93 3.99 28.42
C ASP A 63 0.24 4.95 28.64
N MET A 64 1.42 4.44 29.02
CA MET A 64 2.63 5.25 29.17
C MET A 64 3.10 5.88 27.85
N ILE A 65 3.00 5.16 26.72
CA ILE A 65 3.35 5.67 25.39
C ILE A 65 2.42 6.83 25.01
N ASN A 66 1.11 6.72 25.27
CA ASN A 66 0.14 7.78 24.95
C ASN A 66 0.44 9.10 25.66
N ASP A 67 1.02 9.04 26.86
CA ASP A 67 1.44 10.21 27.64
C ASP A 67 2.87 10.67 27.32
N THR A 68 3.59 9.96 26.44
CA THR A 68 5.00 10.26 26.13
C THR A 68 5.08 11.39 25.10
N PRO A 69 5.81 12.49 25.38
CA PRO A 69 5.98 13.56 24.41
C PRO A 69 6.96 13.16 23.30
N THR A 70 6.89 13.90 22.19
CA THR A 70 7.94 13.92 21.17
C THR A 70 9.23 14.52 21.73
N ILE A 71 10.39 14.04 21.30
CA ILE A 71 11.70 14.60 21.66
C ILE A 71 11.85 16.04 21.12
N GLU A 72 12.56 16.90 21.86
CA GLU A 72 12.65 18.35 21.60
C GLU A 72 13.18 18.70 20.19
N ASP A 73 14.16 17.93 19.70
CA ASP A 73 14.82 18.15 18.40
C ASP A 73 14.35 17.18 17.29
N TYR A 74 13.13 16.65 17.38
CA TYR A 74 12.60 15.78 16.32
C TYR A 74 12.43 16.57 15.02
N PRO A 75 13.03 16.13 13.89
CA PRO A 75 13.14 16.98 12.69
C PRO A 75 11.86 17.06 11.85
N TYR A 76 10.82 16.28 12.16
CA TYR A 76 9.61 16.17 11.35
C TYR A 76 8.37 16.67 12.09
N CYS A 77 7.41 17.20 11.33
CA CYS A 77 6.08 17.55 11.81
C CYS A 77 5.05 16.79 10.97
N GLU A 78 4.37 15.85 11.60
CA GLU A 78 3.53 14.85 10.94
C GLU A 78 2.16 14.78 11.63
N PRO A 79 1.25 15.73 11.34
CA PRO A 79 -0.08 15.75 11.94
C PRO A 79 -1.03 14.72 11.32
N ASN A 80 -1.93 14.17 12.13
CA ASN A 80 -3.01 13.30 11.65
C ASN A 80 -4.26 14.07 11.20
N ASP A 81 -4.41 15.34 11.57
CA ASP A 81 -5.57 16.15 11.22
C ASP A 81 -5.49 16.63 9.77
N LEU A 82 -6.59 16.51 9.02
CA LEU A 82 -6.62 16.83 7.59
C LEU A 82 -6.33 18.32 7.31
N ASP A 83 -6.83 19.24 8.13
CA ASP A 83 -6.62 20.67 7.92
C ASP A 83 -5.17 21.07 8.23
N GLU A 84 -4.57 20.46 9.26
CA GLU A 84 -3.14 20.59 9.54
C GLU A 84 -2.27 20.02 8.41
N ILE A 85 -2.61 18.82 7.90
CA ILE A 85 -1.93 18.21 6.74
C ILE A 85 -1.93 19.17 5.54
N LYS A 86 -3.11 19.70 5.18
CA LYS A 86 -3.27 20.64 4.06
C LYS A 86 -2.45 21.91 4.24
N THR A 87 -2.37 22.42 5.47
CA THR A 87 -1.61 23.63 5.79
C THR A 87 -0.11 23.42 5.64
N LEU A 88 0.38 22.20 5.86
CA LEU A 88 1.79 21.83 5.74
C LEU A 88 2.20 21.36 4.34
N GLY A 89 1.30 21.36 3.36
CA GLY A 89 1.62 21.06 1.96
C GLY A 89 2.68 22.00 1.37
N ASP A 90 3.37 21.56 0.32
CA ASP A 90 4.41 22.37 -0.35
C ASP A 90 3.84 23.45 -1.29
N GLY A 91 2.52 23.44 -1.51
CA GLY A 91 1.82 24.39 -2.36
C GLY A 91 1.99 24.16 -3.86
N PHE A 92 2.63 23.05 -4.28
CA PHE A 92 2.69 22.70 -5.69
C PHE A 92 1.27 22.57 -6.26
N ARG A 93 1.12 23.06 -7.49
CA ARG A 93 -0.13 23.02 -8.24
C ARG A 93 0.17 22.45 -9.60
N LEU A 94 -0.51 21.37 -9.94
CA LEU A 94 -0.52 20.86 -11.29
C LEU A 94 -1.05 21.96 -12.21
N ASN A 95 -0.43 22.15 -13.37
CA ASN A 95 -1.00 23.03 -14.38
C ASN A 95 -2.42 22.57 -14.68
N SER A 96 -3.35 23.53 -14.79
CA SER A 96 -4.74 23.22 -15.13
C SER A 96 -4.78 22.60 -16.53
N TYR A 97 -5.01 21.30 -16.59
CA TYR A 97 -5.27 20.57 -17.82
C TYR A 97 -6.72 20.12 -17.77
N ASP A 98 -7.48 20.43 -18.82
CA ASP A 98 -8.85 19.97 -18.92
C ASP A 98 -8.88 18.45 -19.07
N VAL A 99 -9.79 17.81 -18.36
CA VAL A 99 -10.02 16.36 -18.49
C VAL A 99 -10.57 16.10 -19.89
N ASN A 100 -9.81 15.36 -20.71
CA ASN A 100 -10.27 14.93 -22.02
C ASN A 100 -11.31 13.82 -21.86
N LYS A 101 -12.59 14.17 -22.01
CA LYS A 101 -13.72 13.24 -21.85
C LYS A 101 -13.70 12.10 -22.88
N ASP A 102 -13.12 12.31 -24.06
CA ASP A 102 -13.09 11.31 -25.13
C ASP A 102 -12.13 10.16 -24.82
N THR A 103 -11.07 10.44 -24.05
CA THR A 103 -10.06 9.44 -23.67
C THR A 103 -10.21 8.97 -22.22
N LEU A 104 -11.06 9.60 -21.41
CA LEU A 104 -11.17 9.30 -19.98
C LEU A 104 -11.59 7.85 -19.69
N THR A 105 -12.55 7.31 -20.45
CA THR A 105 -12.98 5.91 -20.27
C THR A 105 -11.82 4.94 -20.52
N ASP A 106 -11.02 5.21 -21.55
CA ASP A 106 -9.84 4.42 -21.90
C ASP A 106 -8.75 4.53 -20.81
N LYS A 107 -8.51 5.74 -20.29
CA LYS A 107 -7.60 5.99 -19.16
C LYS A 107 -8.03 5.26 -17.88
N ILE A 108 -9.30 5.34 -17.51
CA ILE A 108 -9.82 4.63 -16.32
C ILE A 108 -9.75 3.12 -16.53
N LYS A 109 -10.05 2.62 -17.74
CA LYS A 109 -9.85 1.19 -18.06
C LYS A 109 -8.38 0.80 -17.96
N GLY A 110 -7.47 1.65 -18.44
CA GLY A 110 -6.02 1.46 -18.35
C GLY A 110 -5.55 1.40 -16.91
N ALA A 111 -6.08 2.27 -16.03
CA ALA A 111 -5.77 2.26 -14.61
C ALA A 111 -6.22 0.96 -13.92
N TRP A 112 -7.44 0.50 -14.20
CA TRP A 112 -7.97 -0.76 -13.66
C TRP A 112 -7.16 -1.98 -14.12
N PHE A 113 -6.95 -2.14 -15.42
CA PHE A 113 -6.16 -3.26 -15.95
C PHE A 113 -4.69 -3.16 -15.54
N GLY A 114 -4.15 -1.94 -15.52
CA GLY A 114 -2.78 -1.69 -15.12
C GLY A 114 -2.51 -2.08 -13.67
N ARG A 115 -3.42 -1.72 -12.76
CA ARG A 115 -3.37 -2.16 -11.36
C ARG A 115 -3.42 -3.68 -11.25
N VAL A 116 -4.38 -4.32 -11.91
CA VAL A 116 -4.55 -5.78 -11.84
C VAL A 116 -3.34 -6.53 -12.41
N ALA A 117 -2.82 -6.10 -13.56
CA ALA A 117 -1.63 -6.70 -14.18
C ALA A 117 -0.38 -6.50 -13.31
N GLY A 118 -0.18 -5.30 -12.75
CA GLY A 118 0.95 -5.02 -11.86
C GLY A 118 0.89 -5.82 -10.55
N CYS A 119 -0.28 -5.96 -9.95
CA CYS A 119 -0.52 -6.80 -8.78
C CYS A 119 -0.18 -8.27 -9.08
N LEU A 120 -0.74 -8.82 -10.17
CA LEU A 120 -0.47 -10.20 -10.59
C LEU A 120 1.02 -10.45 -10.86
N LEU A 121 1.74 -9.47 -11.41
CA LEU A 121 3.16 -9.58 -11.70
C LEU A 121 3.98 -9.80 -10.41
N GLY A 122 3.64 -9.08 -9.35
CA GLY A 122 4.33 -9.17 -8.06
C GLY A 122 3.85 -10.29 -7.15
N LYS A 123 2.59 -10.72 -7.28
CA LYS A 123 1.97 -11.69 -6.36
C LYS A 123 2.74 -13.01 -6.19
N PRO A 124 3.29 -13.65 -7.24
CA PRO A 124 4.03 -14.92 -7.07
C PRO A 124 5.32 -14.81 -6.26
N VAL A 125 5.85 -13.60 -6.14
CA VAL A 125 7.13 -13.31 -5.46
C VAL A 125 6.94 -12.39 -4.25
N GLU A 126 5.70 -12.20 -3.80
CA GLU A 126 5.36 -11.49 -2.57
C GLU A 126 6.14 -12.08 -1.39
N GLY A 127 6.77 -11.21 -0.60
CA GLY A 127 7.63 -11.60 0.52
C GLY A 127 9.01 -12.15 0.13
N MET A 128 9.31 -12.36 -1.16
CA MET A 128 10.62 -12.80 -1.61
C MET A 128 11.66 -11.68 -1.44
N LYS A 129 12.81 -12.03 -0.87
CA LYS A 129 13.89 -11.07 -0.62
C LYS A 129 14.72 -10.84 -1.87
N TYR A 130 15.34 -9.67 -1.99
CA TYR A 130 16.10 -9.25 -3.16
C TYR A 130 17.22 -10.23 -3.54
N ASP A 131 17.87 -10.83 -2.53
CA ASP A 131 18.92 -11.84 -2.69
C ASP A 131 18.41 -13.21 -3.18
N LYS A 132 17.09 -13.45 -3.16
CA LYS A 132 16.41 -14.62 -3.72
C LYS A 132 15.71 -14.32 -5.04
N LEU A 133 15.10 -13.14 -5.17
CA LEU A 133 14.42 -12.70 -6.38
C LEU A 133 15.39 -12.56 -7.56
N THR A 134 16.55 -11.95 -7.34
CA THR A 134 17.55 -11.79 -8.42
C THR A 134 18.03 -13.13 -9.00
N PRO A 135 18.42 -14.14 -8.19
CA PRO A 135 18.69 -15.48 -8.70
C PRO A 135 17.52 -16.11 -9.45
N LEU A 136 16.28 -16.03 -8.93
CA LEU A 136 15.10 -16.57 -9.61
C LEU A 136 14.98 -15.98 -11.01
N LEU A 137 14.99 -14.65 -11.13
CA LEU A 137 14.88 -13.95 -12.42
C LEU A 137 16.00 -14.35 -13.39
N LYS A 138 17.23 -14.56 -12.90
CA LYS A 138 18.35 -15.02 -13.76
C LYS A 138 18.14 -16.45 -14.24
N MET A 139 17.68 -17.35 -13.37
CA MET A 139 17.45 -18.76 -13.71
C MET A 139 16.30 -18.96 -14.69
N THR A 140 15.32 -18.06 -14.68
CA THR A 140 14.16 -18.06 -15.59
C THR A 140 14.35 -17.19 -16.83
N ASN A 141 15.58 -16.70 -17.08
CA ASN A 141 15.92 -15.78 -18.18
C ASN A 141 15.02 -14.54 -18.22
N ASN A 142 14.65 -14.02 -17.06
CA ASN A 142 13.80 -12.85 -16.86
C ASN A 142 14.55 -11.75 -16.06
N TYR A 143 15.88 -11.64 -16.21
CA TYR A 143 16.68 -10.56 -15.59
C TYR A 143 17.35 -9.67 -16.65
N PRO A 144 17.15 -8.34 -16.63
CA PRO A 144 16.13 -7.63 -15.85
C PRO A 144 14.71 -8.11 -16.18
N MET A 145 13.79 -7.93 -15.23
CA MET A 145 12.40 -8.36 -15.35
C MET A 145 11.74 -7.66 -16.54
N HIS A 146 11.09 -8.44 -17.41
CA HIS A 146 10.45 -7.92 -18.63
C HIS A 146 9.17 -8.68 -19.03
N ARG A 147 8.78 -9.69 -18.27
CA ARG A 147 7.56 -10.50 -18.45
C ARG A 147 7.09 -11.08 -17.11
N TYR A 148 5.87 -11.61 -17.08
CA TYR A 148 5.42 -12.46 -15.98
C TYR A 148 6.37 -13.65 -15.75
N ILE A 149 6.50 -14.05 -14.49
CA ILE A 149 7.05 -15.37 -14.12
C ILE A 149 5.94 -16.40 -14.37
N LEU A 150 6.30 -17.53 -14.98
CA LEU A 150 5.37 -18.58 -15.36
C LEU A 150 5.57 -19.82 -14.48
N ASP A 151 4.53 -20.62 -14.27
CA ASP A 151 4.65 -21.93 -13.61
C ASP A 151 5.60 -22.83 -14.41
N SER A 152 5.52 -22.74 -15.74
CA SER A 152 6.44 -23.43 -16.65
C SER A 152 7.90 -23.00 -16.55
N ASP A 153 8.22 -21.87 -15.90
CA ASP A 153 9.61 -21.49 -15.60
C ASP A 153 10.20 -22.29 -14.42
N LEU A 154 9.36 -22.91 -13.58
CA LEU A 154 9.74 -23.50 -12.29
C LEU A 154 10.22 -24.95 -12.43
N THR A 155 11.34 -25.12 -13.12
CA THR A 155 12.03 -26.42 -13.24
C THR A 155 12.49 -26.96 -11.87
N GLU A 156 12.85 -28.24 -11.83
CA GLU A 156 13.39 -28.86 -10.60
C GLU A 156 14.63 -28.12 -10.09
N ASP A 157 15.52 -27.67 -10.98
CA ASP A 157 16.71 -26.89 -10.61
C ASP A 157 16.35 -25.53 -10.00
N VAL A 158 15.35 -24.82 -10.55
CA VAL A 158 14.84 -23.56 -9.99
C VAL A 158 14.28 -23.79 -8.58
N CYS A 159 13.45 -24.82 -8.42
CA CYS A 159 12.83 -25.14 -7.14
C CYS A 159 13.86 -25.56 -6.08
N ASN A 160 14.89 -26.30 -6.48
CA ASN A 160 15.99 -26.69 -5.60
C ASN A 160 16.81 -25.48 -5.12
N ALA A 161 17.00 -24.47 -5.99
CA ALA A 161 17.77 -23.27 -5.65
C ALA A 161 16.98 -22.25 -4.81
N ILE A 162 15.70 -22.06 -5.11
CA ILE A 162 14.84 -21.03 -4.49
C ILE A 162 14.08 -21.58 -3.28
N GLY A 163 13.56 -22.80 -3.40
CA GLY A 163 12.73 -23.49 -2.43
C GLY A 163 11.42 -23.99 -3.05
N GLU A 164 10.97 -25.19 -2.67
CA GLU A 164 9.77 -25.84 -3.26
C GLU A 164 8.48 -25.03 -3.10
N TRP A 165 8.41 -24.16 -2.08
CA TRP A 165 7.26 -23.30 -1.80
C TRP A 165 6.89 -22.39 -2.98
N ILE A 166 7.85 -22.07 -3.87
CA ILE A 166 7.62 -21.22 -5.04
C ILE A 166 6.55 -21.81 -5.97
N LYS A 167 6.40 -23.14 -6.02
CA LYS A 167 5.36 -23.79 -6.83
C LYS A 167 3.92 -23.52 -6.36
N ASN A 168 3.73 -23.01 -5.15
CA ASN A 168 2.41 -22.67 -4.63
C ASN A 168 1.95 -21.25 -5.04
N GLY A 169 2.76 -20.53 -5.84
CA GLY A 169 2.47 -19.19 -6.31
C GLY A 169 1.35 -19.12 -7.36
N CYS A 170 0.91 -17.89 -7.63
CA CYS A 170 -0.20 -17.60 -8.55
C CYS A 170 0.31 -17.21 -9.96
N TYR A 171 0.66 -18.19 -10.79
CA TYR A 171 1.27 -17.94 -12.10
C TYR A 171 0.27 -17.80 -13.25
N ILE A 172 0.50 -16.81 -14.10
CA ILE A 172 -0.48 -16.39 -15.10
C ILE A 172 -0.79 -17.45 -16.18
N ASP A 173 0.13 -18.37 -16.47
CA ASP A 173 -0.05 -19.44 -17.45
C ASP A 173 -0.95 -20.59 -16.97
N VAL A 174 -1.25 -20.66 -15.67
CA VAL A 174 -2.13 -21.68 -15.06
C VAL A 174 -3.40 -21.09 -14.44
N LEU A 175 -3.58 -19.77 -14.50
CA LEU A 175 -4.73 -19.06 -13.95
C LEU A 175 -5.81 -18.77 -15.01
N ASP A 176 -7.04 -18.61 -14.54
CA ASP A 176 -8.22 -18.21 -15.32
C ASP A 176 -8.61 -16.73 -15.19
N GLY A 177 -7.84 -15.96 -14.43
CA GLY A 177 -7.97 -14.52 -14.25
C GLY A 177 -7.04 -14.04 -13.14
N MET A 178 -7.24 -12.80 -12.68
CA MET A 178 -6.58 -12.33 -11.45
C MET A 178 -7.19 -13.05 -10.24
N PRO A 179 -6.41 -13.82 -9.44
CA PRO A 179 -6.89 -14.45 -8.22
C PRO A 179 -7.18 -13.41 -7.14
N VAL A 180 -7.79 -13.87 -6.05
CA VAL A 180 -8.05 -13.01 -4.88
C VAL A 180 -6.75 -12.44 -4.34
N ASP A 181 -6.79 -11.14 -4.08
CA ASP A 181 -5.70 -10.36 -3.51
C ASP A 181 -6.30 -9.16 -2.75
N ASP A 182 -5.73 -8.78 -1.61
CA ASP A 182 -6.24 -7.65 -0.84
C ASP A 182 -6.06 -6.33 -1.60
N ASP A 183 -4.96 -6.13 -2.34
CA ASP A 183 -4.74 -4.96 -3.20
C ASP A 183 -5.92 -4.72 -4.16
N THR A 184 -6.42 -5.79 -4.78
CA THR A 184 -7.50 -5.68 -5.77
C THR A 184 -8.88 -5.66 -5.12
N ASN A 185 -9.06 -6.37 -4.00
CA ASN A 185 -10.28 -6.33 -3.21
C ASN A 185 -10.59 -4.91 -2.73
N TYR A 186 -9.61 -4.17 -2.22
CA TYR A 186 -9.87 -2.83 -1.71
C TYR A 186 -10.41 -1.87 -2.77
N VAL A 187 -9.96 -1.98 -4.03
CA VAL A 187 -10.46 -1.12 -5.11
C VAL A 187 -11.92 -1.47 -5.47
N VAL A 188 -12.26 -2.76 -5.50
CA VAL A 188 -13.66 -3.18 -5.66
C VAL A 188 -14.51 -2.75 -4.46
N MET A 189 -13.97 -2.83 -3.25
CA MET A 189 -14.64 -2.41 -2.02
C MET A 189 -14.88 -0.89 -1.98
N ALA A 190 -13.92 -0.08 -2.43
CA ALA A 190 -14.07 1.36 -2.55
C ALA A 190 -15.15 1.73 -3.57
N GLN A 191 -15.26 0.98 -4.68
CA GLN A 191 -16.38 1.13 -5.61
C GLN A 191 -17.74 0.85 -4.95
N ILE A 192 -17.85 -0.20 -4.14
CA ILE A 192 -19.07 -0.55 -3.39
C ILE A 192 -19.38 0.50 -2.31
N LEU A 193 -18.36 1.03 -1.64
CA LEU A 193 -18.48 2.09 -0.65
C LEU A 193 -19.10 3.35 -1.28
N VAL A 194 -18.55 3.81 -2.40
CA VAL A 194 -19.04 5.01 -3.11
C VAL A 194 -20.44 4.78 -3.68
N GLU A 195 -20.76 3.57 -4.16
CA GLU A 195 -22.12 3.26 -4.63
C GLU A 195 -23.17 3.33 -3.50
N ASN A 196 -22.81 2.85 -2.30
CA ASN A 196 -23.76 2.79 -1.18
C ASN A 196 -23.89 4.11 -0.40
N TYR A 197 -22.81 4.88 -0.29
CA TYR A 197 -22.75 6.08 0.57
C TYR A 197 -22.46 7.38 -0.19
N GLY A 198 -22.18 7.29 -1.49
CA GLY A 198 -21.79 8.42 -2.32
C GLY A 198 -20.36 8.89 -2.05
N ARG A 199 -19.96 9.94 -2.76
CA ARG A 199 -18.62 10.54 -2.68
C ARG A 199 -18.32 11.21 -1.33
N ASN A 200 -19.35 11.51 -0.55
CA ASN A 200 -19.27 12.11 0.78
C ASN A 200 -19.30 11.07 1.91
N PHE A 201 -18.89 9.83 1.64
CA PHE A 201 -18.77 8.80 2.67
C PHE A 201 -17.89 9.30 3.84
N THR A 202 -18.16 8.76 5.03
CA THR A 202 -17.42 9.04 6.26
C THR A 202 -16.51 7.87 6.63
N PRO A 203 -15.46 8.08 7.45
CA PRO A 203 -14.65 7.00 8.01
C PRO A 203 -15.49 5.88 8.66
N LYS A 204 -16.60 6.23 9.34
CA LYS A 204 -17.55 5.27 9.91
C LYS A 204 -18.26 4.42 8.84
N ASN A 205 -18.54 4.97 7.66
CA ASN A 205 -19.09 4.18 6.56
C ASN A 205 -18.07 3.15 6.05
N VAL A 206 -16.79 3.50 6.01
CA VAL A 206 -15.71 2.58 5.62
C VAL A 206 -15.59 1.42 6.61
N SER A 207 -15.49 1.70 7.91
CA SER A 207 -15.40 0.63 8.92
C SER A 207 -16.65 -0.26 8.95
N SER A 208 -17.83 0.33 8.71
CA SER A 208 -19.08 -0.44 8.57
C SER A 208 -19.11 -1.30 7.31
N ALA A 209 -18.53 -0.83 6.20
CA ALA A 209 -18.39 -1.61 4.97
C ALA A 209 -17.44 -2.80 5.21
N TRP A 210 -16.32 -2.57 5.89
CA TRP A 210 -15.34 -3.62 6.20
C TRP A 210 -15.94 -4.78 6.98
N ILE A 211 -16.63 -4.49 8.09
CA ILE A 211 -17.31 -5.52 8.91
C ILE A 211 -18.34 -6.33 8.09
N ARG A 212 -19.00 -5.69 7.13
CA ARG A 212 -20.08 -6.31 6.35
C ARG A 212 -19.59 -7.10 5.14
N LEU A 213 -18.50 -6.68 4.52
CA LEU A 213 -18.13 -7.10 3.17
C LEU A 213 -17.03 -8.15 3.13
N GLN A 214 -16.18 -8.28 4.15
CA GLN A 214 -15.20 -9.36 4.17
C GLN A 214 -14.86 -9.79 5.59
N SER A 215 -14.27 -10.98 5.72
CA SER A 215 -13.88 -11.52 7.01
C SER A 215 -12.60 -10.83 7.52
N LYS A 216 -12.35 -10.92 8.83
CA LYS A 216 -11.10 -10.48 9.46
C LYS A 216 -9.85 -11.02 8.74
N ASP A 217 -9.94 -12.22 8.18
CA ASP A 217 -8.77 -12.91 7.62
C ASP A 217 -8.36 -12.44 6.23
N ALA A 218 -9.18 -11.59 5.60
CA ALA A 218 -8.83 -10.91 4.35
C ALA A 218 -8.06 -9.59 4.56
N TYR A 219 -7.90 -9.15 5.81
CA TYR A 219 -7.13 -7.96 6.17
C TYR A 219 -5.73 -8.34 6.64
N CYS A 220 -4.73 -7.53 6.33
CA CYS A 220 -3.36 -7.72 6.80
C CYS A 220 -3.04 -6.71 7.91
N THR A 221 -2.04 -7.00 8.74
CA THR A 221 -1.35 -6.03 9.61
C THR A 221 -2.25 -4.95 10.29
N ALA A 222 -2.09 -3.66 9.92
CA ALA A 222 -2.80 -2.51 10.49
C ALA A 222 -4.32 -2.63 10.33
N GLU A 223 -4.77 -3.11 9.18
CA GLU A 223 -6.18 -3.28 8.85
C GLU A 223 -6.82 -4.38 9.66
N ARG A 224 -6.08 -5.47 9.90
CA ARG A 224 -6.54 -6.57 10.75
C ARG A 224 -6.70 -6.11 12.20
N VAL A 225 -5.76 -5.31 12.70
CA VAL A 225 -5.87 -4.69 14.03
C VAL A 225 -7.07 -3.74 14.08
N ALA A 226 -7.21 -2.86 13.09
CA ALA A 226 -8.33 -1.93 12.99
C ALA A 226 -9.69 -2.64 12.92
N PHE A 227 -9.79 -3.72 12.14
CA PHE A 227 -10.99 -4.56 12.07
C PHE A 227 -11.40 -5.08 13.47
N ARG A 228 -10.44 -5.60 14.23
CA ARG A 228 -10.68 -6.05 15.61
C ARG A 228 -11.10 -4.89 16.51
N ASN A 229 -10.48 -3.73 16.34
CA ASN A 229 -10.81 -2.53 17.10
C ASN A 229 -12.25 -2.06 16.83
N PHE A 230 -12.73 -2.07 15.58
CA PHE A 230 -14.13 -1.78 15.27
C PHE A 230 -15.09 -2.75 15.96
N VAL A 231 -14.78 -4.05 15.94
CA VAL A 231 -15.59 -5.10 16.58
C VAL A 231 -15.61 -4.92 18.11
N MET A 232 -14.55 -4.36 18.68
CA MET A 232 -14.46 -4.01 20.10
C MET A 232 -15.11 -2.66 20.45
N GLY A 233 -15.59 -1.91 19.48
CA GLY A 233 -16.27 -0.63 19.67
C GLY A 233 -15.38 0.62 19.63
N TYR A 234 -14.12 0.49 19.20
CA TYR A 234 -13.28 1.64 18.86
C TYR A 234 -13.66 2.12 17.47
N ASP A 235 -14.23 3.31 17.38
CA ASP A 235 -14.61 3.93 16.11
C ASP A 235 -13.43 4.68 15.48
N PRO A 236 -13.43 4.89 14.15
CA PRO A 236 -12.49 5.79 13.53
C PRO A 236 -12.55 7.21 14.14
N PRO A 237 -11.41 7.87 14.41
CA PRO A 237 -10.06 7.40 14.09
C PRO A 237 -9.39 6.57 15.21
N ASP A 238 -9.99 6.44 16.40
CA ASP A 238 -9.42 5.73 17.56
C ASP A 238 -9.01 4.28 17.25
N SER A 239 -9.73 3.64 16.33
CA SER A 239 -9.42 2.31 15.80
C SER A 239 -8.03 2.19 15.16
N ALA A 240 -7.49 3.27 14.59
CA ALA A 240 -6.16 3.31 14.02
C ALA A 240 -5.07 3.45 15.09
N TYR A 241 -5.38 4.14 16.20
CA TYR A 241 -4.43 4.41 17.29
C TYR A 241 -4.35 3.28 18.31
N TYR A 242 -5.49 2.66 18.63
CA TYR A 242 -5.57 1.73 19.74
C TYR A 242 -4.78 0.46 19.44
N LYS A 243 -3.58 0.36 20.06
CA LYS A 243 -2.71 -0.82 20.04
C LYS A 243 -2.41 -1.34 18.63
N ASN A 244 -2.18 -0.42 17.70
CA ASN A 244 -1.81 -0.74 16.32
C ASN A 244 -0.33 -0.45 16.06
N PRO A 245 0.54 -1.47 16.10
CA PRO A 245 1.97 -1.30 15.88
C PRO A 245 2.34 -1.11 14.40
N TYR A 246 1.38 -1.28 13.49
CA TYR A 246 1.58 -1.26 12.04
C TYR A 246 1.05 0.02 11.39
N ARG A 247 0.73 1.04 12.19
CA ARG A 247 -0.01 2.25 11.78
C ARG A 247 0.63 3.09 10.65
N GLU A 248 1.92 2.89 10.35
CA GLU A 248 2.62 3.49 9.20
C GLU A 248 3.11 2.46 8.16
N TRP A 249 2.52 1.27 8.14
CA TRP A 249 2.76 0.27 7.10
C TRP A 249 1.91 0.58 5.86
N ILE A 250 2.25 -0.05 4.74
CA ILE A 250 1.82 0.33 3.40
C ILE A 250 0.31 0.14 3.15
N GLY A 251 -0.39 -0.65 3.95
CA GLY A 251 -1.73 -1.10 3.61
C GLY A 251 -2.80 -0.01 3.42
N ALA A 252 -2.61 1.21 3.93
CA ALA A 252 -3.42 2.35 3.48
C ALA A 252 -3.14 2.72 2.01
N GLN A 253 -1.88 2.85 1.61
CA GLN A 253 -1.46 3.26 0.27
C GLN A 253 -2.09 2.40 -0.84
N ILE A 254 -2.21 1.08 -0.62
CA ILE A 254 -2.72 0.14 -1.62
C ILE A 254 -4.23 0.31 -1.89
N ARG A 255 -4.96 1.05 -1.06
CA ARG A 255 -6.42 1.24 -1.18
C ARG A 255 -6.80 2.47 -1.99
N GLY A 256 -5.88 3.42 -2.08
CA GLY A 256 -6.15 4.79 -2.53
C GLY A 256 -6.54 4.93 -3.99
N ASP A 257 -6.14 3.98 -4.85
CA ASP A 257 -6.26 4.06 -6.30
C ASP A 257 -7.66 4.46 -6.79
N TYR A 258 -8.70 3.87 -6.19
CA TYR A 258 -10.07 4.13 -6.60
C TYR A 258 -10.46 5.59 -6.45
N PHE A 259 -9.95 6.26 -5.42
CA PHE A 259 -10.21 7.68 -5.18
C PHE A 259 -9.49 8.56 -6.20
N GLY A 260 -8.35 8.12 -6.73
CA GLY A 260 -7.73 8.73 -7.91
C GLY A 260 -8.59 8.55 -9.17
N TYR A 261 -9.14 7.36 -9.38
CA TYR A 261 -9.93 7.05 -10.59
C TYR A 261 -11.17 7.93 -10.75
N ILE A 262 -11.83 8.26 -9.64
CA ILE A 262 -13.05 9.07 -9.65
C ILE A 262 -12.78 10.58 -9.50
N ASN A 263 -11.51 11.00 -9.53
CA ASN A 263 -11.08 12.41 -9.40
C ASN A 263 -10.06 12.83 -10.47
N PRO A 264 -10.30 12.55 -11.77
CA PRO A 264 -9.34 12.90 -12.82
C PRO A 264 -9.05 14.41 -12.83
N GLY A 265 -7.77 14.77 -12.74
CA GLY A 265 -7.33 16.16 -12.69
C GLY A 265 -7.57 16.89 -11.36
N ASN A 266 -8.08 16.22 -10.32
CA ASN A 266 -8.27 16.82 -8.99
C ASN A 266 -7.55 16.03 -7.88
N PRO A 267 -6.22 16.21 -7.75
CA PRO A 267 -5.42 15.51 -6.74
C PRO A 267 -5.86 15.78 -5.30
N GLN A 268 -6.34 16.99 -5.01
CA GLN A 268 -6.77 17.37 -3.66
C GLN A 268 -8.03 16.62 -3.22
N GLU A 269 -9.05 16.54 -4.08
CA GLU A 269 -10.27 15.77 -3.76
C GLU A 269 -9.99 14.27 -3.66
N ALA A 270 -9.07 13.74 -4.49
CA ALA A 270 -8.62 12.36 -4.39
C ALA A 270 -7.97 12.08 -3.02
N ALA A 271 -7.07 12.96 -2.58
CA ALA A 271 -6.42 12.87 -1.28
C ALA A 271 -7.41 13.03 -0.10
N ASP A 272 -8.41 13.89 -0.22
CA ASP A 272 -9.44 14.08 0.81
C ASP A 272 -10.33 12.84 0.98
N MET A 273 -10.60 12.12 -0.11
CA MET A 273 -11.31 10.82 -0.07
C MET A 273 -10.42 9.74 0.54
N ALA A 274 -9.17 9.66 0.10
CA ALA A 274 -8.15 8.75 0.63
C ALA A 274 -7.94 8.93 2.14
N TYR A 275 -7.85 10.16 2.63
CA TYR A 275 -7.71 10.44 4.06
C TYR A 275 -8.85 9.82 4.91
N ARG A 276 -10.10 9.92 4.42
CA ARG A 276 -11.27 9.36 5.11
C ARG A 276 -11.23 7.83 5.17
N ASP A 277 -10.63 7.19 4.17
CA ASP A 277 -10.43 5.75 4.11
C ASP A 277 -9.20 5.29 4.92
N ALA A 278 -8.12 6.07 4.90
CA ALA A 278 -6.88 5.83 5.63
C ALA A 278 -7.03 5.90 7.16
N SER A 279 -7.71 6.95 7.63
CA SER A 279 -7.83 7.28 9.06
C SER A 279 -8.56 6.23 9.92
N ILE A 280 -9.14 5.19 9.32
CA ILE A 280 -9.76 4.10 10.06
C ILE A 280 -8.75 3.10 10.61
N SER A 281 -7.58 2.96 9.96
CA SER A 281 -6.59 1.92 10.26
C SER A 281 -5.16 2.44 10.38
N HIS A 282 -4.86 3.62 9.82
CA HIS A 282 -3.50 4.16 9.76
C HIS A 282 -3.40 5.56 10.35
N THR A 283 -2.17 5.96 10.64
CA THR A 283 -1.80 7.30 11.12
C THR A 283 -0.59 7.82 10.33
N LYS A 284 -0.38 9.14 10.32
CA LYS A 284 0.82 9.81 9.82
C LYS A 284 1.26 9.28 8.46
N ASN A 285 2.47 8.71 8.32
CA ASN A 285 3.00 8.29 7.02
C ASN A 285 2.13 7.20 6.36
N GLY A 286 1.41 6.38 7.13
CA GLY A 286 0.41 5.45 6.58
C GLY A 286 -0.74 6.19 5.89
N ILE A 287 -1.30 7.22 6.53
CA ILE A 287 -2.31 8.10 5.91
C ILE A 287 -1.74 8.81 4.67
N TYR A 288 -0.53 9.34 4.80
CA TYR A 288 0.10 10.10 3.72
C TYR A 288 0.36 9.23 2.49
N GLY A 289 0.67 7.93 2.65
CA GLY A 289 0.82 7.01 1.53
C GLY A 289 -0.41 6.92 0.65
N GLU A 290 -1.59 6.76 1.25
CA GLU A 290 -2.86 6.68 0.51
C GLU A 290 -3.23 8.00 -0.16
N MET A 291 -3.03 9.12 0.55
CA MET A 291 -3.22 10.45 -0.02
C MET A 291 -2.30 10.68 -1.22
N PHE A 292 -1.03 10.31 -1.09
CA PHE A 292 0.00 10.42 -2.13
C PHE A 292 -0.37 9.60 -3.38
N ALA A 293 -0.67 8.31 -3.22
CA ALA A 293 -1.03 7.43 -4.34
C ALA A 293 -2.29 7.90 -5.07
N SER A 294 -3.35 8.22 -4.33
CA SER A 294 -4.63 8.70 -4.89
C SER A 294 -4.44 9.98 -5.69
N ALA A 295 -3.66 10.93 -5.15
CA ALA A 295 -3.37 12.20 -5.79
C ALA A 295 -2.49 12.05 -7.05
N MET A 296 -1.50 11.15 -7.05
CA MET A 296 -0.74 10.82 -8.25
C MET A 296 -1.64 10.29 -9.37
N ILE A 297 -2.51 9.34 -9.06
CA ILE A 297 -3.40 8.72 -10.04
C ILE A 297 -4.39 9.75 -10.61
N ALA A 298 -4.96 10.61 -9.76
CA ALA A 298 -5.78 11.73 -10.20
C ALA A 298 -5.00 12.68 -11.15
N ALA A 299 -3.74 13.00 -10.85
CA ALA A 299 -2.89 13.83 -11.70
C ALA A 299 -2.56 13.16 -13.04
N ALA A 300 -2.28 11.85 -13.03
CA ALA A 300 -1.95 11.07 -14.22
C ALA A 300 -3.08 11.08 -15.28
N ALA A 301 -4.33 11.26 -14.86
CA ALA A 301 -5.45 11.38 -15.79
C ALA A 301 -5.27 12.55 -16.78
N VAL A 302 -4.55 13.61 -16.40
CA VAL A 302 -4.42 14.85 -17.18
C VAL A 302 -2.97 15.30 -17.42
N CYS A 303 -1.97 14.58 -16.89
CA CYS A 303 -0.56 14.95 -16.99
C CYS A 303 0.29 13.75 -17.44
N ASN A 304 1.12 13.98 -18.47
CA ASN A 304 2.05 12.97 -19.01
C ASN A 304 3.50 13.17 -18.52
N ASP A 305 3.76 14.19 -17.69
CA ASP A 305 5.08 14.37 -17.06
C ASP A 305 5.11 13.65 -15.71
N ILE A 306 5.79 12.51 -15.66
CA ILE A 306 5.85 11.63 -14.48
C ILE A 306 6.35 12.36 -13.24
N LYS A 307 7.35 13.23 -13.39
CA LYS A 307 7.87 14.03 -12.28
C LYS A 307 6.79 14.96 -11.72
N SER A 308 6.02 15.64 -12.57
CA SER A 308 4.89 16.47 -12.15
C SER A 308 3.76 15.65 -11.51
N VAL A 309 3.51 14.43 -11.96
CA VAL A 309 2.55 13.51 -11.31
C VAL A 309 2.98 13.18 -9.88
N ILE A 310 4.23 12.79 -9.68
CA ILE A 310 4.76 12.50 -8.34
C ILE A 310 4.72 13.76 -7.45
N LEU A 311 5.10 14.92 -7.99
CA LEU A 311 5.03 16.19 -7.26
C LEU A 311 3.58 16.58 -6.92
N ALA A 312 2.60 16.29 -7.77
CA ALA A 312 1.19 16.52 -7.48
C ALA A 312 0.68 15.66 -6.32
N GLY A 313 1.16 14.41 -6.23
CA GLY A 313 0.94 13.55 -5.08
C GLY A 313 1.56 14.10 -3.80
N LEU A 314 2.85 14.45 -3.85
CA LEU A 314 3.58 15.04 -2.72
C LEU A 314 2.97 16.35 -2.21
N ALA A 315 2.32 17.11 -3.08
CA ALA A 315 1.66 18.35 -2.72
C ALA A 315 0.45 18.17 -1.78
N GLN A 316 -0.07 16.93 -1.65
CA GLN A 316 -1.23 16.63 -0.80
C GLN A 316 -0.85 16.07 0.57
N ILE A 317 0.45 15.99 0.90
CA ILE A 317 0.95 15.50 2.18
C ILE A 317 1.83 16.57 2.84
N PRO A 318 2.14 16.48 4.16
CA PRO A 318 2.99 17.46 4.81
C PRO A 318 4.40 17.44 4.21
N LYS A 319 4.90 18.60 3.75
CA LYS A 319 6.28 18.74 3.26
C LYS A 319 7.34 18.52 4.35
N THR A 320 6.88 18.48 5.60
CA THR A 320 7.63 18.25 6.83
C THR A 320 7.60 16.78 7.28
N SER A 321 7.07 15.87 6.46
CA SER A 321 7.00 14.43 6.77
C SER A 321 8.22 13.65 6.26
N ARG A 322 8.50 12.52 6.90
CA ARG A 322 9.50 11.54 6.47
C ARG A 322 9.21 11.00 5.07
N LEU A 323 7.94 10.71 4.77
CA LEU A 323 7.51 10.26 3.43
C LEU A 323 7.86 11.29 2.35
N TYR A 324 7.51 12.57 2.57
CA TYR A 324 7.82 13.63 1.62
C TYR A 324 9.33 13.75 1.36
N ASP A 325 10.14 13.78 2.41
CA ASP A 325 11.60 13.91 2.29
C ASP A 325 12.22 12.72 1.54
N SER A 326 11.76 11.50 1.85
CA SER A 326 12.26 10.27 1.24
C SER A 326 11.95 10.18 -0.26
N VAL A 327 10.75 10.55 -0.68
CA VAL A 327 10.38 10.58 -2.11
C VAL A 327 11.07 11.75 -2.83
N LYS A 328 11.21 12.91 -2.19
CA LYS A 328 12.00 14.04 -2.73
C LYS A 328 13.46 13.66 -2.95
N LYS A 329 14.03 12.84 -2.06
CA LYS A 329 15.38 12.30 -2.23
C LYS A 329 15.51 11.47 -3.50
N ILE A 330 14.56 10.57 -3.78
CA ILE A 330 14.52 9.78 -5.02
C ILE A 330 14.40 10.69 -6.25
N ILE A 331 13.49 11.66 -6.25
CA ILE A 331 13.35 12.64 -7.34
C ILE A 331 14.67 13.38 -7.57
N GLY A 332 15.36 13.76 -6.49
CA GLY A 332 16.65 14.44 -6.54
C GLY A 332 17.77 13.57 -7.10
N MET A 333 17.85 12.30 -6.69
CA MET A 333 18.80 11.32 -7.23
C MET A 333 18.61 11.14 -8.74
N HIS A 334 17.38 10.86 -9.17
CA HIS A 334 17.05 10.70 -10.58
C HIS A 334 17.37 11.98 -11.39
N SER A 335 17.01 13.16 -10.86
CA SER A 335 17.30 14.43 -11.53
C SER A 335 18.81 14.72 -11.68
N ASN A 336 19.64 14.11 -10.83
CA ASN A 336 21.10 14.20 -10.89
C ASN A 336 21.75 13.07 -11.71
N GLY A 337 20.95 12.27 -12.43
CA GLY A 337 21.43 11.22 -13.34
C GLY A 337 21.69 9.87 -12.67
N ALA A 338 21.19 9.64 -11.45
CA ALA A 338 21.23 8.30 -10.84
C ALA A 338 20.39 7.32 -11.67
N SER A 339 20.91 6.11 -11.86
CA SER A 339 20.20 5.02 -12.52
C SER A 339 19.14 4.39 -11.60
N TYR A 340 18.32 3.50 -12.17
CA TYR A 340 17.42 2.64 -11.40
C TYR A 340 18.19 1.85 -10.33
N ASP A 341 19.30 1.21 -10.70
CA ASP A 341 20.11 0.40 -9.77
C ASP A 341 20.73 1.26 -8.65
N ASP A 342 21.10 2.51 -8.92
CA ASP A 342 21.59 3.45 -7.89
C ASP A 342 20.49 3.80 -6.88
N CYS A 343 19.26 4.03 -7.35
CA CYS A 343 18.12 4.35 -6.50
C CYS A 343 17.71 3.15 -5.64
N ILE A 344 17.62 1.95 -6.22
CA ILE A 344 17.32 0.71 -5.50
C ILE A 344 18.43 0.38 -4.50
N SER A 345 19.69 0.55 -4.87
CA SER A 345 20.83 0.35 -3.94
C SER A 345 20.76 1.31 -2.75
N TYR A 346 20.33 2.56 -2.97
CA TYR A 346 20.09 3.50 -1.89
C TYR A 346 18.94 3.06 -0.99
N ILE A 347 17.80 2.64 -1.56
CA ILE A 347 16.65 2.14 -0.78
C ILE A 347 17.08 0.96 0.11
N HIS A 348 17.75 -0.04 -0.45
CA HIS A 348 18.26 -1.19 0.31
C HIS A 348 19.37 -0.85 1.32
N SER A 349 19.99 0.33 1.22
CA SER A 349 20.96 0.81 2.23
C SER A 349 20.29 1.46 3.45
N VAL A 350 19.06 1.94 3.30
CA VAL A 350 18.27 2.60 4.35
C VAL A 350 17.22 1.68 4.94
N TRP A 351 16.66 0.78 4.11
CA TRP A 351 15.59 -0.14 4.45
C TRP A 351 16.04 -1.58 4.17
N ASN A 352 15.75 -2.51 5.09
CA ASN A 352 16.17 -3.89 4.97
C ASN A 352 14.96 -4.81 4.71
N ASP A 353 14.83 -5.33 3.49
CA ASP A 353 13.70 -6.21 3.11
C ASP A 353 13.59 -7.51 3.94
N LYS A 354 14.64 -7.89 4.68
CA LYS A 354 14.64 -9.01 5.64
C LYS A 354 14.00 -8.66 6.98
N ASN A 355 13.70 -7.40 7.23
CA ASN A 355 12.97 -6.92 8.40
C ASN A 355 11.53 -6.62 7.99
N GLU A 356 10.55 -7.24 8.66
CA GLU A 356 9.12 -7.10 8.30
C GLU A 356 8.63 -5.64 8.37
N HIS A 357 9.10 -4.86 9.36
CA HIS A 357 8.74 -3.45 9.49
C HIS A 357 9.23 -2.63 8.29
N ASP A 358 10.44 -2.91 7.80
CA ASP A 358 11.01 -2.20 6.64
C ASP A 358 10.40 -2.66 5.32
N TRP A 359 10.13 -3.96 5.22
CA TRP A 359 9.52 -4.62 4.08
C TRP A 359 8.15 -4.03 3.75
N CYS A 360 7.28 -3.91 4.76
CA CYS A 360 5.92 -3.37 4.62
C CYS A 360 5.81 -1.86 4.90
N HIS A 361 6.87 -1.13 5.19
CA HIS A 361 6.73 0.29 5.55
C HIS A 361 6.15 1.11 4.38
N THR A 362 5.30 2.10 4.63
CA THR A 362 4.79 2.97 3.56
C THR A 362 5.93 3.68 2.82
N ILE A 363 6.93 4.16 3.56
CA ILE A 363 8.01 4.98 3.02
C ILE A 363 8.90 4.22 2.03
N SER A 364 9.36 3.02 2.38
CA SER A 364 10.22 2.21 1.49
C SER A 364 9.51 1.91 0.18
N ASN A 365 8.25 1.50 0.26
CA ASN A 365 7.43 1.16 -0.90
C ASN A 365 7.06 2.39 -1.75
N ALA A 366 6.76 3.54 -1.15
CA ALA A 366 6.57 4.79 -1.90
C ALA A 366 7.85 5.25 -2.64
N MET A 367 9.04 5.03 -2.07
CA MET A 367 10.32 5.27 -2.76
C MET A 367 10.50 4.36 -3.97
N ILE A 368 10.08 3.08 -3.86
CA ILE A 368 10.11 2.11 -4.98
C ILE A 368 9.15 2.53 -6.08
N VAL A 369 7.90 2.86 -5.74
CA VAL A 369 6.91 3.38 -6.70
C VAL A 369 7.44 4.61 -7.44
N ALA A 370 8.00 5.59 -6.72
CA ALA A 370 8.58 6.78 -7.34
C ALA A 370 9.77 6.45 -8.25
N THR A 371 10.65 5.52 -7.85
CA THR A 371 11.81 5.08 -8.65
C THR A 371 11.36 4.40 -9.94
N ALA A 372 10.42 3.46 -9.86
CA ALA A 372 9.89 2.71 -10.99
C ALA A 372 9.18 3.63 -12.00
N LEU A 373 8.39 4.60 -11.51
CA LEU A 373 7.76 5.60 -12.37
C LEU A 373 8.81 6.46 -13.08
N LEU A 374 9.78 7.01 -12.35
CA LEU A 374 10.80 7.91 -12.93
C LEU A 374 11.70 7.21 -13.96
N CYS A 375 12.12 5.98 -13.67
CA CYS A 375 13.04 5.22 -14.52
C CYS A 375 12.34 4.37 -15.60
N GLY A 376 11.01 4.26 -15.53
CA GLY A 376 10.19 3.48 -16.44
C GLY A 376 9.92 4.14 -17.80
N ASP A 377 10.31 5.42 -17.98
CA ASP A 377 10.15 6.19 -19.22
C ASP A 377 8.71 6.26 -19.77
N GLY A 378 7.71 6.06 -18.90
CA GLY A 378 6.30 6.00 -19.29
C GLY A 378 5.89 4.70 -20.00
N ASP A 379 6.80 3.72 -20.13
CA ASP A 379 6.50 2.40 -20.66
C ASP A 379 5.85 1.53 -19.58
N PHE A 380 4.70 0.92 -19.91
CA PHE A 380 3.92 0.15 -18.94
C PHE A 380 4.68 -1.06 -18.39
N GLY A 381 5.17 -1.94 -19.28
CA GLY A 381 5.81 -3.21 -18.89
C GLY A 381 7.12 -2.97 -18.15
N LYS A 382 7.93 -2.02 -18.60
CA LYS A 382 9.17 -1.61 -17.95
C LYS A 382 8.91 -1.08 -16.54
N SER A 383 7.90 -0.21 -16.38
CA SER A 383 7.60 0.43 -15.09
C SER A 383 7.15 -0.60 -14.04
N ILE A 384 6.21 -1.50 -14.36
CA ILE A 384 5.73 -2.50 -13.40
C ILE A 384 6.81 -3.55 -13.07
N CYS A 385 7.62 -3.94 -14.06
CA CYS A 385 8.75 -4.85 -13.84
C CYS A 385 9.82 -4.23 -12.93
N MET A 386 10.12 -2.94 -13.09
CA MET A 386 11.01 -2.21 -12.19
C MET A 386 10.45 -2.14 -10.76
N ALA A 387 9.14 -1.97 -10.59
CA ALA A 387 8.53 -1.98 -9.26
C ALA A 387 8.69 -3.34 -8.56
N VAL A 388 8.40 -4.44 -9.26
CA VAL A 388 8.46 -5.80 -8.73
C VAL A 388 9.91 -6.26 -8.50
N GLN A 389 10.84 -5.92 -9.40
CA GLN A 389 12.25 -6.32 -9.29
C GLN A 389 12.93 -5.73 -8.04
N ALA A 390 12.40 -4.65 -7.47
CA ALA A 390 12.92 -4.03 -6.25
C ALA A 390 12.78 -4.92 -5.00
N ALA A 391 12.01 -6.02 -5.07
CA ALA A 391 11.54 -6.81 -3.93
C ALA A 391 10.62 -5.98 -3.02
N PHE A 392 10.84 -6.00 -1.71
CA PHE A 392 9.88 -5.43 -0.74
C PHE A 392 8.48 -5.99 -1.00
N ASP A 393 7.44 -5.17 -0.89
CA ASP A 393 6.06 -5.57 -1.07
C ASP A 393 5.70 -5.48 -2.56
N THR A 394 5.88 -6.60 -3.28
CA THR A 394 6.09 -6.58 -4.73
C THR A 394 4.82 -6.33 -5.54
N ASP A 395 3.74 -7.00 -5.18
CA ASP A 395 2.43 -6.88 -5.83
C ASP A 395 1.87 -5.48 -5.70
N CYS A 396 1.85 -4.90 -4.51
CA CYS A 396 1.28 -3.58 -4.30
C CYS A 396 2.07 -2.46 -4.98
N ASN A 397 3.40 -2.58 -5.05
CA ASN A 397 4.26 -1.66 -5.79
C ASN A 397 3.97 -1.75 -7.29
N GLY A 398 3.89 -2.98 -7.82
CA GLY A 398 3.49 -3.22 -9.21
C GLY A 398 2.11 -2.68 -9.52
N ALA A 399 1.14 -2.89 -8.61
CA ALA A 399 -0.24 -2.44 -8.73
C ALA A 399 -0.35 -0.92 -8.82
N THR A 400 0.27 -0.20 -7.87
CA THR A 400 0.23 1.27 -7.84
C THR A 400 0.91 1.88 -9.07
N VAL A 401 2.07 1.34 -9.49
CA VAL A 401 2.77 1.80 -10.69
C VAL A 401 1.94 1.54 -11.95
N GLY A 402 1.36 0.34 -12.08
CA GLY A 402 0.51 -0.02 -13.20
C GLY A 402 -0.74 0.85 -13.30
N SER A 403 -1.33 1.21 -12.16
CA SER A 403 -2.46 2.13 -12.04
C SER A 403 -2.13 3.54 -12.54
N VAL A 404 -0.99 4.09 -12.12
CA VAL A 404 -0.53 5.42 -12.55
C VAL A 404 -0.24 5.45 -14.06
N ILE A 405 0.55 4.49 -14.57
CA ILE A 405 0.92 4.46 -16.00
C ILE A 405 -0.29 4.14 -16.87
N GLY A 406 -1.16 3.23 -16.43
CA GLY A 406 -2.41 2.90 -17.11
C GLY A 406 -3.37 4.09 -17.20
N MET A 407 -3.51 4.86 -16.11
CA MET A 407 -4.28 6.12 -16.12
C MET A 407 -3.66 7.18 -17.03
N MET A 408 -2.32 7.26 -17.05
CA MET A 408 -1.58 8.22 -17.86
C MET A 408 -1.79 7.95 -19.36
N ASN A 409 -1.62 6.69 -19.78
CA ASN A 409 -1.51 6.33 -21.19
C ASN A 409 -2.80 5.80 -21.81
N GLY A 410 -3.72 5.24 -21.03
CA GLY A 410 -4.90 4.54 -21.56
C GLY A 410 -4.72 3.03 -21.68
N PHE A 411 -5.83 2.29 -21.75
CA PHE A 411 -5.83 0.84 -21.90
C PHE A 411 -5.25 0.42 -23.26
N GLU A 412 -5.60 1.12 -24.33
CA GLU A 412 -5.11 0.81 -25.69
C GLU A 412 -3.58 0.96 -25.84
N ALA A 413 -2.90 1.61 -24.89
CA ALA A 413 -1.44 1.73 -24.87
C ALA A 413 -0.74 0.61 -24.10
N ILE A 414 -1.49 -0.27 -23.42
CA ILE A 414 -0.93 -1.40 -22.67
C ILE A 414 -0.77 -2.58 -23.65
N ASP A 415 0.45 -3.14 -23.71
CA ASP A 415 0.68 -4.33 -24.54
C ASP A 415 -0.25 -5.48 -24.09
N PRO A 416 -1.02 -6.11 -25.01
CA PRO A 416 -1.95 -7.18 -24.69
C PRO A 416 -1.33 -8.36 -23.91
N VAL A 417 -0.01 -8.57 -23.96
CA VAL A 417 0.68 -9.58 -23.12
C VAL A 417 0.40 -9.39 -21.62
N TRP A 418 0.16 -8.15 -21.18
CA TRP A 418 -0.15 -7.83 -19.79
C TRP A 418 -1.63 -8.00 -19.44
N THR A 419 -2.54 -7.85 -20.40
CA THR A 419 -3.99 -7.77 -20.16
C THR A 419 -4.78 -8.98 -20.64
N ASP A 420 -4.42 -9.58 -21.78
CA ASP A 420 -5.13 -10.72 -22.36
C ASP A 420 -5.16 -11.93 -21.43
N PRO A 421 -4.07 -12.28 -20.71
CA PRO A 421 -4.09 -13.43 -19.82
C PRO A 421 -5.04 -13.27 -18.62
N LEU A 422 -5.38 -12.04 -18.24
CA LEU A 422 -6.35 -11.74 -17.18
C LEU A 422 -7.78 -12.12 -17.56
N LYS A 423 -8.07 -12.28 -18.86
CA LYS A 423 -9.39 -12.70 -19.38
C LYS A 423 -10.54 -11.81 -18.87
N ASP A 424 -10.27 -10.52 -18.69
CA ASP A 424 -11.21 -9.53 -18.11
C ASP A 424 -11.79 -9.96 -16.74
N THR A 425 -11.10 -10.84 -16.01
CA THR A 425 -11.64 -11.53 -14.83
C THR A 425 -10.83 -11.21 -13.58
N LEU A 426 -11.50 -10.77 -12.52
CA LEU A 426 -10.93 -10.54 -11.19
C LEU A 426 -11.75 -11.28 -10.14
N HIS A 427 -11.11 -12.20 -9.43
CA HIS A 427 -11.71 -12.91 -8.29
C HIS A 427 -11.55 -12.08 -7.01
N THR A 428 -12.58 -12.09 -6.17
CA THR A 428 -12.62 -11.33 -4.91
C THR A 428 -13.06 -12.23 -3.76
N SER A 429 -12.64 -11.92 -2.54
CA SER A 429 -13.20 -12.52 -1.32
C SER A 429 -14.31 -11.66 -0.68
N ILE A 430 -14.80 -10.66 -1.42
CA ILE A 430 -15.86 -9.77 -0.98
C ILE A 430 -17.19 -10.51 -1.00
N PHE A 431 -17.84 -10.54 0.16
CA PHE A 431 -19.10 -11.24 0.39
C PHE A 431 -20.18 -10.77 -0.59
N GLY A 432 -20.67 -11.71 -1.41
CA GLY A 432 -21.72 -11.47 -2.40
C GLY A 432 -21.25 -10.86 -3.72
N VAL A 433 -19.94 -10.75 -3.95
CA VAL A 433 -19.36 -10.21 -5.19
C VAL A 433 -18.58 -11.27 -5.95
N ASP A 434 -17.88 -12.18 -5.27
CA ASP A 434 -17.12 -13.36 -5.75
C ASP A 434 -16.18 -13.13 -6.94
N THR A 435 -16.68 -12.73 -8.12
CA THR A 435 -15.89 -12.44 -9.32
C THR A 435 -16.49 -11.29 -10.10
N VAL A 436 -15.64 -10.37 -10.58
CA VAL A 436 -16.05 -9.18 -11.35
C VAL A 436 -15.35 -9.13 -12.70
N SER A 437 -15.98 -8.46 -13.67
CA SER A 437 -15.32 -8.05 -14.90
C SER A 437 -14.55 -6.76 -14.68
N ILE A 438 -13.27 -6.74 -15.04
CA ILE A 438 -12.39 -5.56 -14.89
C ILE A 438 -12.95 -4.40 -15.73
N THR A 439 -13.38 -4.69 -16.96
CA THR A 439 -14.01 -3.74 -17.87
C THR A 439 -15.31 -3.17 -17.28
N GLN A 440 -16.17 -4.01 -16.68
CA GLN A 440 -17.40 -3.52 -16.05
C GLN A 440 -17.11 -2.64 -14.82
N CYS A 441 -16.08 -2.97 -14.03
CA CYS A 441 -15.62 -2.11 -12.95
C CYS A 441 -15.15 -0.74 -13.46
N ALA A 442 -14.40 -0.69 -14.56
CA ALA A 442 -14.01 0.57 -15.19
C ALA A 442 -15.22 1.39 -15.68
N LEU A 443 -16.18 0.76 -16.36
CA LEU A 443 -17.40 1.43 -16.83
C LEU A 443 -18.28 1.94 -15.68
N LYS A 444 -18.37 1.18 -14.59
CA LYS A 444 -19.10 1.60 -13.38
C LYS A 444 -18.44 2.79 -12.70
N THR A 445 -17.11 2.85 -12.71
CA THR A 445 -16.33 3.98 -12.17
C THR A 445 -16.68 5.31 -12.84
N MET A 446 -17.00 5.31 -14.14
CA MET A 446 -17.46 6.51 -14.85
C MET A 446 -18.70 7.15 -14.22
N LYS A 447 -19.58 6.35 -13.60
CA LYS A 447 -20.80 6.84 -12.95
C LYS A 447 -20.53 7.51 -11.59
N HIS A 448 -19.35 7.28 -11.02
CA HIS A 448 -18.95 7.83 -9.73
C HIS A 448 -18.14 9.11 -9.87
N LEU A 449 -17.80 9.53 -11.09
CA LEU A 449 -17.18 10.82 -11.36
C LEU A 449 -18.09 11.97 -10.90
N LYS A 450 -17.48 13.10 -10.53
CA LYS A 450 -18.22 14.33 -10.26
C LYS A 450 -18.79 14.87 -11.58
N GLU A 451 -20.06 15.29 -11.57
CA GLU A 451 -20.76 15.83 -12.74
C GLU A 451 -20.09 17.09 -13.32
#